data_AF-A0AB33CXV6-F1
#
_entry.id   AF-A0AB33CXV6-F1
#
_cell.length_a   1.000
_cell.length_b   1.000
_cell.length_c   1.000
_cell.angle_alpha   90.00
_cell.angle_beta   90.00
_cell.angle_gamma   90.00
#
_symmetry.space_group_name_H-M   'P 1'
#
loop_
_entity.id
_entity.type
_entity.pdbx_description
1 polymer ?
#
loop_
_entity_poly.entity_id
_entity_poly.type
_entity_poly.pdbx_seq_one_letter_code
_entity_poly.pdbx_strand_id
1 'polypeptide(L)'
;MDPDTGKRVRIDRPVEEWITQDLPELQIVSDEAWERAKERMTRTRAEGGPGRAPITRTLMSGVLKCGICGGPIIAMNKSMYGCSIRKDRGRAVCTGVSANRDKVDERLLGIVRDEILTPEAIDELEQEVRRLMSAQRRESVQAQADAQRRIEASQAEIDRLIDAIAQVGVSPALASRLQAAESELAVLQSPSQERHQPELKMRSMANIVARYRTMLENLDEILATDLDRAKELLREILGCPVMEKDAEGHVWVTLDKEKASMLSHEADSAFGCGGRI
;
A
#
# COMPACT_ATOMS: atom_id res chain seq x y z
N MET A 1 11.56 -47.38 15.99
CA MET A 1 10.24 -47.98 15.66
C MET A 1 9.55 -48.12 16.98
N ASP A 2 8.40 -47.47 17.14
CA ASP A 2 7.64 -47.54 18.39
C ASP A 2 7.08 -48.97 18.51
N PRO A 3 7.45 -49.72 19.56
CA PRO A 3 7.09 -51.13 19.70
C PRO A 3 5.59 -51.36 19.89
N ASP A 4 4.84 -50.37 20.39
CA ASP A 4 3.40 -50.50 20.66
C ASP A 4 2.55 -50.04 19.47
N THR A 5 3.03 -49.09 18.67
CA THR A 5 2.24 -48.50 17.57
C THR A 5 2.70 -48.93 16.18
N GLY A 6 3.83 -49.63 16.05
CA GLY A 6 4.41 -50.07 14.77
C GLY A 6 4.86 -48.92 13.86
N LYS A 7 4.71 -47.67 14.30
CA LYS A 7 5.03 -46.47 13.52
C LYS A 7 6.52 -46.14 13.66
N ARG A 8 7.12 -45.72 12.55
CA ARG A 8 8.47 -45.15 12.56
C ARG A 8 8.40 -43.72 13.09
N VAL A 9 8.60 -43.56 14.38
CA VAL A 9 8.83 -42.25 15.00
C VAL A 9 10.32 -41.94 14.93
N ARG A 10 10.68 -40.78 14.38
CA ARG A 10 12.03 -40.24 14.47
C ARG A 10 12.16 -39.60 15.84
N ILE A 11 13.01 -40.18 16.68
CA ILE A 11 13.38 -39.61 17.97
C ILE A 11 14.79 -39.05 17.76
N ASP A 12 14.91 -37.73 17.74
CA ASP A 12 16.23 -37.11 17.75
C ASP A 12 16.84 -37.33 19.14
N ARG A 13 18.13 -37.64 19.15
CA ARG A 13 18.87 -37.88 20.39
C ARG A 13 18.98 -36.57 21.18
N PRO A 14 18.87 -36.58 22.52
CA PRO A 14 19.09 -35.38 23.33
C PRO A 14 20.44 -34.73 23.00
N VAL A 15 20.51 -33.41 23.03
CA VAL A 15 21.73 -32.64 22.71
C VAL A 15 22.88 -32.96 23.65
N GLU A 16 22.57 -33.41 24.88
CA GLU A 16 23.54 -33.85 25.89
C GLU A 16 24.27 -35.14 25.47
N GLU A 17 23.68 -35.94 24.59
CA GLU A 17 24.32 -37.14 24.03
C GLU A 17 24.99 -36.88 22.66
N TRP A 18 25.01 -35.64 22.18
CA TRP A 18 25.67 -35.31 20.91
C TRP A 18 27.17 -35.26 21.12
N ILE A 19 27.89 -36.02 20.31
CA ILE A 19 29.35 -35.96 20.25
C ILE A 19 29.70 -35.04 19.08
N THR A 20 30.13 -33.82 19.39
CA THR A 20 30.64 -32.86 18.41
C THR A 20 32.17 -32.98 18.36
N GLN A 21 32.71 -33.18 17.16
CA GLN A 21 34.15 -33.22 16.92
C GLN A 21 34.49 -32.23 15.81
N ASP A 22 35.41 -31.31 16.09
CA ASP A 22 35.94 -30.39 15.09
C ASP A 22 37.01 -31.11 14.25
N LEU A 23 36.78 -31.20 12.95
CA LEU A 23 37.67 -31.83 11.97
C LEU A 23 38.04 -30.81 10.87
N PRO A 24 39.03 -29.94 11.12
CA PRO A 24 39.44 -28.89 10.18
C PRO A 24 39.86 -29.43 8.81
N GLU A 25 40.39 -30.66 8.76
CA GLU A 25 40.80 -31.34 7.54
C GLU A 25 39.62 -31.71 6.61
N LEU A 26 38.39 -31.73 7.14
CA LEU A 26 37.16 -31.98 6.36
C LEU A 26 36.42 -30.68 6.00
N GLN A 27 37.01 -29.51 6.26
CA GLN A 27 36.38 -28.22 5.99
C GLN A 27 36.27 -27.98 4.48
N ILE A 28 35.03 -28.01 3.96
CA ILE A 28 34.73 -27.75 2.54
C ILE A 28 34.60 -26.25 2.26
N VAL A 29 34.16 -25.48 3.24
CA VAL A 29 33.87 -24.04 3.14
C VAL A 29 34.48 -23.34 4.35
N SER A 30 35.11 -22.18 4.14
CA SER A 30 35.68 -21.41 5.24
C SER A 30 34.61 -20.96 6.23
N ASP A 31 34.98 -20.79 7.50
CA ASP A 31 34.06 -20.31 8.53
C ASP A 31 33.48 -18.94 8.19
N GLU A 32 34.27 -18.07 7.58
CA GLU A 32 33.79 -16.78 7.07
C GLU A 32 32.71 -16.95 5.99
N ALA A 33 32.88 -17.87 5.04
CA ALA A 33 31.88 -18.14 4.02
C ALA A 33 30.62 -18.84 4.62
N TRP A 34 30.80 -19.68 5.64
CA TRP A 34 29.72 -20.33 6.38
C TRP A 34 28.89 -19.32 7.19
N GLU A 35 29.53 -18.43 7.96
CA GLU A 35 28.84 -17.40 8.73
C GLU A 35 28.11 -16.41 7.82
N ARG A 36 28.75 -15.93 6.74
CA ARG A 36 28.09 -15.07 5.76
C ARG A 36 26.88 -15.73 5.11
N ALA A 37 26.95 -17.04 4.84
CA ALA A 37 25.82 -17.79 4.29
C ALA A 37 24.68 -17.93 5.30
N LYS A 38 24.98 -18.23 6.57
CA LYS A 38 23.99 -18.29 7.66
C LYS A 38 23.32 -16.93 7.88
N GLU A 39 24.10 -15.85 7.92
CA GLU A 39 23.58 -14.49 8.04
C GLU A 39 22.67 -14.14 6.85
N ARG A 40 23.02 -14.59 5.65
CA ARG A 40 22.16 -14.39 4.48
C ARG A 40 20.87 -15.24 4.53
N MET A 41 20.89 -16.40 5.19
CA MET A 41 19.71 -17.26 5.36
C MET A 41 18.74 -16.75 6.44
N THR A 42 19.23 -16.04 7.45
CA THR A 42 18.37 -15.46 8.51
C THR A 42 17.68 -14.17 8.06
N ARG A 43 18.22 -13.48 7.06
CA ARG A 43 17.61 -12.28 6.47
C ARG A 43 16.33 -12.59 5.72
N THR A 44 15.33 -11.73 5.90
CA THR A 44 14.07 -11.78 5.15
C THR A 44 14.34 -11.48 3.67
N ARG A 45 13.47 -11.91 2.75
CA ARG A 45 13.66 -11.64 1.30
C ARG A 45 13.77 -10.15 0.97
N ALA A 46 13.03 -9.30 1.69
CA ALA A 46 13.12 -7.85 1.60
C ALA A 46 14.53 -7.30 1.93
N GLU A 47 15.33 -8.08 2.66
CA GLU A 47 16.67 -7.74 3.15
C GLU A 47 17.78 -8.47 2.37
N GLY A 48 17.46 -9.13 1.24
CA GLY A 48 18.44 -9.73 0.33
C GLY A 48 18.79 -11.21 0.53
N GLY A 49 17.94 -11.96 1.26
CA GLY A 49 18.10 -13.42 1.44
C GLY A 49 17.97 -14.25 0.14
N PRO A 50 18.59 -15.44 0.03
CA PRO A 50 18.59 -16.23 -1.20
C PRO A 50 17.28 -17.00 -1.43
N GLY A 51 16.84 -17.05 -2.69
CA GLY A 51 15.76 -17.93 -3.17
C GLY A 51 15.16 -17.45 -4.49
N ARG A 52 14.97 -18.34 -5.47
CA ARG A 52 14.11 -18.05 -6.62
C ARG A 52 12.68 -17.94 -6.10
N ALA A 53 12.01 -16.83 -6.37
CA ALA A 53 10.56 -16.74 -6.18
C ALA A 53 9.91 -17.85 -7.00
N PRO A 54 9.10 -18.76 -6.40
CA PRO A 54 8.15 -19.49 -7.19
C PRO A 54 7.19 -18.44 -7.74
N ILE A 55 7.32 -18.14 -9.04
CA ILE A 55 6.41 -17.25 -9.77
C ILE A 55 5.06 -17.95 -9.81
N THR A 56 4.29 -17.74 -8.75
CA THR A 56 2.83 -17.68 -8.80
C THR A 56 2.48 -16.32 -8.24
N ARG A 57 2.51 -15.34 -9.15
CA ARG A 57 2.14 -13.93 -8.93
C ARG A 57 0.64 -13.83 -8.60
N THR A 58 0.28 -14.33 -7.43
CA THR A 58 -1.09 -14.34 -6.93
C THR A 58 -1.13 -13.52 -5.65
N LEU A 59 -2.24 -12.81 -5.48
CA LEU A 59 -2.37 -11.73 -4.52
C LEU A 59 -2.22 -12.21 -3.08
N MET A 60 -2.87 -13.32 -2.73
CA MET A 60 -2.91 -13.82 -1.34
C MET A 60 -1.84 -14.87 -1.01
N SER A 61 -1.00 -15.26 -1.97
CA SER A 61 0.09 -16.23 -1.74
C SER A 61 1.16 -15.64 -0.82
N GLY A 62 1.38 -16.29 0.33
CA GLY A 62 2.29 -15.82 1.39
C GLY A 62 1.73 -14.68 2.25
N VAL A 63 0.45 -14.34 2.10
CA VAL A 63 -0.30 -13.48 3.03
C VAL A 63 -1.10 -14.36 3.99
N LEU A 64 -1.69 -15.43 3.46
CA LEU A 64 -2.46 -16.41 4.20
C LEU A 64 -1.58 -17.42 4.96
N LYS A 65 -2.02 -17.81 6.16
CA LYS A 65 -1.41 -18.88 6.97
C LYS A 65 -2.34 -20.08 7.10
N CYS A 66 -1.78 -21.26 7.28
CA CYS A 66 -2.53 -22.48 7.53
C CYS A 66 -2.89 -22.58 9.02
N GLY A 67 -4.17 -22.71 9.36
CA GLY A 67 -4.61 -22.88 10.75
C GLY A 67 -4.21 -24.21 11.41
N ILE A 68 -3.69 -25.17 10.62
CA ILE A 68 -3.29 -26.49 11.13
C ILE A 68 -1.82 -26.50 11.56
N CYS A 69 -0.93 -25.94 10.74
CA CYS A 69 0.52 -26.01 10.97
C CYS A 69 1.22 -24.64 11.04
N GLY A 70 0.47 -23.54 10.95
CA GLY A 70 1.00 -22.16 10.91
C GLY A 70 1.80 -21.81 9.65
N GLY A 71 2.04 -22.76 8.75
CA GLY A 71 2.83 -22.58 7.55
C GLY A 71 2.13 -21.71 6.50
N PRO A 72 2.86 -21.14 5.53
CA PRO A 72 2.27 -20.27 4.53
C PRO A 72 1.35 -21.03 3.57
N ILE A 73 0.25 -20.38 3.20
CA ILE A 73 -0.59 -20.81 2.09
C ILE A 73 -0.03 -20.19 0.80
N ILE A 74 0.17 -21.04 -0.20
CA ILE A 74 0.71 -20.67 -1.51
C ILE A 74 -0.22 -21.12 -2.62
N ALA A 75 -0.11 -20.52 -3.80
CA ALA A 75 -0.78 -21.06 -4.97
C ALA A 75 -0.15 -22.41 -5.35
N MET A 76 -0.98 -23.46 -5.31
CA MET A 76 -0.58 -24.83 -5.62
C MET A 76 -0.58 -25.08 -7.13
N ASN A 77 -1.54 -24.48 -7.82
CA ASN A 77 -1.73 -24.52 -9.26
C ASN A 77 -2.40 -23.21 -9.72
N LYS A 78 -2.91 -23.15 -10.96
CA LYS A 78 -3.54 -21.94 -11.52
C LYS A 78 -4.76 -21.45 -10.72
N SER A 79 -5.52 -22.36 -10.11
CA SER A 79 -6.85 -22.08 -9.56
C SER A 79 -6.99 -22.40 -8.06
N MET A 80 -5.95 -22.90 -7.38
CA MET A 80 -6.05 -23.37 -6.00
C MET A 80 -4.94 -22.81 -5.12
N TYR A 81 -5.35 -22.34 -3.94
CA TYR A 81 -4.47 -22.14 -2.80
C TYR A 81 -4.33 -23.41 -1.97
N GLY A 82 -3.19 -23.59 -1.31
CA GLY A 82 -2.98 -24.66 -0.37
C GLY A 82 -1.72 -24.52 0.49
N CYS A 83 -1.67 -25.32 1.56
CA CYS A 83 -0.55 -25.33 2.50
C CYS A 83 0.76 -25.83 1.88
N SER A 84 1.81 -24.99 1.90
CA SER A 84 3.14 -25.34 1.39
C SER A 84 3.78 -26.47 2.19
N ILE A 85 3.64 -26.47 3.52
CA ILE A 85 4.24 -27.50 4.39
C ILE A 85 3.65 -28.88 4.10
N ARG A 86 2.33 -28.98 3.84
CA ARG A 86 1.73 -30.23 3.38
C ARG A 86 2.28 -30.66 2.03
N LYS A 87 2.44 -29.73 1.10
CA LYS A 87 2.99 -30.01 -0.23
C LYS A 87 4.40 -30.59 -0.14
N ASP A 88 5.26 -29.95 0.65
CA ASP A 88 6.69 -30.24 0.67
C ASP A 88 7.06 -31.37 1.65
N ARG A 89 6.33 -31.51 2.77
CA ARG A 89 6.62 -32.47 3.85
C ARG A 89 5.55 -33.56 4.03
N GLY A 90 4.44 -33.49 3.29
CA GLY A 90 3.40 -34.51 3.27
C GLY A 90 2.40 -34.46 4.43
N ARG A 91 1.41 -35.37 4.37
CA ARG A 91 0.27 -35.44 5.30
C ARG A 91 0.68 -35.69 6.76
N ALA A 92 1.83 -36.30 6.98
CA ALA A 92 2.34 -36.59 8.32
C ALA A 92 2.62 -35.33 9.15
N VAL A 93 2.96 -34.21 8.50
CA VAL A 93 3.23 -32.93 9.16
C VAL A 93 1.98 -32.04 9.19
N CYS A 94 1.17 -32.07 8.12
CA CYS A 94 -0.04 -31.28 8.03
C CYS A 94 -1.08 -31.98 7.16
N THR A 95 -2.29 -32.19 7.68
CA THR A 95 -3.43 -32.71 6.90
C THR A 95 -3.80 -31.76 5.76
N GLY A 96 -3.56 -30.46 5.98
CA GLY A 96 -3.56 -29.32 5.08
C GLY A 96 -4.93 -28.89 4.58
N VAL A 97 -4.95 -27.62 4.20
CA VAL A 97 -6.12 -26.91 3.68
C VAL A 97 -5.86 -26.49 2.24
N SER A 98 -6.92 -26.44 1.45
CA SER A 98 -6.89 -25.94 0.08
C SER A 98 -8.24 -25.38 -0.33
N ALA A 99 -8.25 -24.24 -1.01
CA ALA A 99 -9.46 -23.58 -1.50
C ALA A 99 -9.24 -23.02 -2.91
N ASN A 100 -10.33 -22.78 -3.62
CA ASN A 100 -10.29 -22.11 -4.92
C ASN A 100 -9.74 -20.70 -4.75
N ARG A 101 -8.76 -20.34 -5.57
CA ARG A 101 -8.05 -19.07 -5.51
C ARG A 101 -9.00 -17.90 -5.75
N ASP A 102 -9.79 -17.94 -6.81
CA ASP A 102 -10.60 -16.81 -7.24
C ASP A 102 -11.64 -16.48 -6.16
N LYS A 103 -12.24 -17.50 -5.55
CA LYS A 103 -13.16 -17.32 -4.41
C LYS A 103 -12.50 -16.71 -3.18
N VAL A 104 -11.27 -17.12 -2.87
CA VAL A 104 -10.51 -16.58 -1.72
C VAL A 104 -10.11 -15.13 -1.98
N ASP A 105 -9.58 -14.84 -3.16
CA ASP A 105 -9.18 -13.49 -3.57
C ASP A 105 -10.41 -12.56 -3.55
N GLU A 106 -11.54 -12.97 -4.16
CA GLU A 106 -12.80 -12.22 -4.18
C GLU A 106 -13.34 -11.95 -2.78
N ARG A 107 -13.39 -12.97 -1.91
CA ARG A 107 -13.95 -12.83 -0.56
C ARG A 107 -13.09 -11.91 0.31
N LEU A 108 -11.77 -12.06 0.28
CA LEU A 108 -10.85 -11.24 1.09
C LEU A 108 -10.80 -9.80 0.58
N LEU A 109 -10.77 -9.58 -0.73
CA LEU A 109 -10.85 -8.24 -1.29
C LEU A 109 -12.20 -7.59 -1.04
N GLY A 110 -13.30 -8.36 -1.05
CA GLY A 110 -14.62 -7.87 -0.64
C GLY A 110 -14.60 -7.30 0.77
N ILE A 111 -14.00 -8.00 1.73
CA ILE A 111 -13.86 -7.52 3.10
C ILE A 111 -13.05 -6.20 3.15
N VAL A 112 -11.92 -6.14 2.44
CA VAL A 112 -11.11 -4.91 2.36
C VAL A 112 -11.92 -3.75 1.76
N ARG A 113 -12.71 -4.00 0.70
CA ARG A 113 -13.56 -2.97 0.09
C ARG A 113 -14.64 -2.50 1.06
N ASP A 114 -15.31 -3.41 1.73
CA ASP A 114 -16.40 -3.11 2.66
C ASP A 114 -15.90 -2.31 3.86
N GLU A 115 -14.69 -2.59 4.34
CA GLU A 115 -14.04 -1.87 5.43
C GLU A 115 -13.62 -0.44 5.02
N ILE A 116 -13.06 -0.30 3.82
CA ILE A 116 -12.64 1.01 3.26
C ILE A 116 -13.85 1.88 2.86
N LEU A 117 -14.96 1.27 2.46
CA LEU A 117 -16.18 1.96 1.99
C LEU A 117 -17.26 2.12 3.07
N THR A 118 -16.89 2.02 4.35
CA THR A 118 -17.82 2.34 5.43
C THR A 118 -18.36 3.78 5.27
N PRO A 119 -19.65 4.03 5.55
CA PRO A 119 -20.22 5.38 5.48
C PRO A 119 -19.38 6.41 6.26
N GLU A 120 -18.85 6.00 7.41
CA GLU A 120 -18.01 6.80 8.28
C GLU A 120 -16.67 7.16 7.62
N ALA A 121 -16.00 6.19 6.97
CA ALA A 121 -14.75 6.43 6.25
C ALA A 121 -14.96 7.33 5.01
N ILE A 122 -16.10 7.17 4.33
CA ILE A 122 -16.45 8.04 3.19
C ILE A 122 -16.71 9.47 3.68
N ASP A 123 -17.43 9.65 4.80
CA ASP A 123 -17.70 10.96 5.38
C ASP A 123 -16.40 11.64 5.86
N GLU A 124 -15.49 10.91 6.49
CA GLU A 124 -14.18 11.42 6.89
C GLU A 124 -13.34 11.84 5.67
N LEU A 125 -13.32 11.01 4.62
CA LEU A 125 -12.67 11.34 3.35
C LEU A 125 -13.26 12.61 2.73
N GLU A 126 -14.59 12.74 2.70
CA GLU A 126 -15.26 13.94 2.19
C GLU A 126 -14.89 15.19 3.00
N GLN A 127 -14.86 15.09 4.33
CA GLN A 127 -14.49 16.20 5.21
C GLN A 127 -13.05 16.64 4.98
N GLU A 128 -12.12 15.70 4.87
CA GLU A 128 -10.70 16.01 4.68
C GLU A 128 -10.45 16.60 3.29
N VAL A 129 -11.10 16.06 2.24
CA VAL A 129 -11.06 16.63 0.89
C VAL A 129 -11.61 18.06 0.90
N ARG A 130 -12.75 18.31 1.58
CA ARG A 130 -13.31 19.66 1.72
C ARG A 130 -12.37 20.59 2.47
N ARG A 131 -11.71 20.12 3.53
CA ARG A 131 -10.75 20.90 4.32
C ARG A 131 -9.56 21.33 3.49
N LEU A 132 -8.88 20.38 2.84
CA LEU A 132 -7.74 20.64 1.95
C LEU A 132 -8.12 21.61 0.82
N MET A 133 -9.32 21.45 0.26
CA MET A 133 -9.82 22.36 -0.77
C MET A 133 -10.12 23.76 -0.26
N SER A 134 -10.70 23.88 0.93
CA SER A 134 -10.95 25.18 1.52
C SER A 134 -9.64 25.94 1.77
N ALA A 135 -8.58 25.24 2.18
CA ALA A 135 -7.25 25.80 2.35
C ALA A 135 -6.65 26.24 1.00
N GLN A 136 -6.65 25.37 -0.01
CA GLN A 136 -6.16 25.69 -1.35
C GLN A 136 -6.94 26.83 -2.01
N ARG A 137 -8.27 26.90 -1.77
CA ARG A 137 -9.11 28.00 -2.25
C ARG A 137 -8.71 29.33 -1.61
N ARG A 138 -8.49 29.36 -0.30
CA ARG A 138 -8.04 30.58 0.40
C ARG A 138 -6.70 31.05 -0.13
N GLU A 139 -5.75 30.14 -0.32
CA GLU A 139 -4.44 30.47 -0.89
C GLU A 139 -4.56 30.98 -2.33
N SER A 140 -5.36 30.33 -3.17
CA SER A 140 -5.59 30.76 -4.56
C SER A 140 -6.27 32.13 -4.65
N VAL A 141 -7.29 32.39 -3.81
CA VAL A 141 -7.97 33.69 -3.76
C VAL A 141 -7.01 34.78 -3.28
N GLN A 142 -6.19 34.49 -2.26
CA GLN A 142 -5.19 35.43 -1.77
C GLN A 142 -4.14 35.75 -2.85
N ALA A 143 -3.61 34.72 -3.51
CA ALA A 143 -2.65 34.88 -4.60
C ALA A 143 -3.23 35.66 -5.78
N GLN A 144 -4.50 35.45 -6.13
CA GLN A 144 -5.21 36.24 -7.14
C GLN A 144 -5.35 37.71 -6.71
N ALA A 145 -5.74 37.96 -5.46
CA ALA A 145 -5.88 39.32 -4.93
C ALA A 145 -4.53 40.06 -4.87
N ASP A 146 -3.44 39.37 -4.52
CA ASP A 146 -2.09 39.93 -4.50
C ASP A 146 -1.58 40.21 -5.93
N ALA A 147 -1.83 39.29 -6.87
CA ALA A 147 -1.49 39.51 -8.28
C ALA A 147 -2.24 40.69 -8.88
N GLN A 148 -3.54 40.83 -8.57
CA GLN A 148 -4.36 41.95 -9.04
C GLN A 148 -3.85 43.29 -8.48
N ARG A 149 -3.51 43.34 -7.19
CA ARG A 149 -2.91 44.53 -6.56
C ARG A 149 -1.58 44.93 -7.21
N ARG A 150 -0.74 43.95 -7.59
CA ARG A 150 0.51 44.23 -8.32
C ARG A 150 0.27 44.82 -9.70
N ILE A 151 -0.70 44.29 -10.44
CA ILE A 151 -1.09 44.82 -11.76
C ILE A 151 -1.54 46.29 -11.62
N GLU A 152 -2.42 46.58 -10.67
CA GLU A 152 -2.91 47.95 -10.41
C GLU A 152 -1.77 48.91 -10.02
N ALA A 153 -0.84 48.45 -9.19
CA ALA A 153 0.33 49.25 -8.80
C ALA A 153 1.27 49.56 -9.97
N SER A 154 1.56 48.56 -10.83
CA SER A 154 2.38 48.75 -12.03
C SER A 154 1.69 49.68 -13.04
N GLN A 155 0.37 49.55 -13.21
CA GLN A 155 -0.42 50.43 -14.09
C GLN A 155 -0.34 51.89 -13.60
N ALA A 156 -0.57 52.14 -12.31
CA ALA A 156 -0.47 53.48 -11.73
C ALA A 156 0.96 54.06 -11.76
N GLU A 157 2.00 53.21 -11.75
CA GLU A 157 3.38 53.65 -11.97
C GLU A 157 3.62 54.08 -13.41
N ILE A 158 3.14 53.31 -14.39
CA ILE A 158 3.22 53.67 -15.81
C ILE A 158 2.55 55.01 -16.06
N ASP A 159 1.33 55.21 -15.55
CA ASP A 159 0.59 56.47 -15.71
C ASP A 159 1.38 57.68 -15.17
N ARG A 160 1.96 57.56 -13.97
CA ARG A 160 2.81 58.60 -13.38
C ARG A 160 4.07 58.90 -14.19
N LEU A 161 4.68 57.88 -14.80
CA LEU A 161 5.87 58.06 -15.65
C LEU A 161 5.50 58.76 -16.96
N ILE A 162 4.34 58.43 -17.54
CA ILE A 162 3.81 59.10 -18.73
C ILE A 162 3.54 60.58 -18.44
N ASP A 163 2.89 60.89 -17.31
CA ASP A 163 2.62 62.27 -16.88
C ASP A 163 3.93 63.07 -16.69
N ALA A 164 4.94 62.46 -16.08
CA ALA A 164 6.24 63.09 -15.88
C ALA A 164 6.97 63.38 -17.21
N ILE A 165 6.90 62.45 -18.17
CA ILE A 165 7.46 62.64 -19.52
C ILE A 165 6.72 63.78 -20.24
N ALA A 166 5.40 63.87 -20.09
CA ALA A 166 4.59 64.93 -20.69
C ALA A 166 4.92 66.33 -20.15
N GLN A 167 5.36 66.44 -18.89
CA GLN A 167 5.75 67.73 -18.28
C GLN A 167 7.22 68.12 -18.46
N VAL A 168 8.15 67.16 -18.32
CA VAL A 168 9.59 67.43 -18.17
C VAL A 168 10.40 67.02 -19.41
N GLY A 169 9.84 66.19 -20.28
CA GLY A 169 10.51 65.64 -21.46
C GLY A 169 11.22 64.31 -21.21
N VAL A 170 11.69 63.68 -22.29
CA VAL A 170 12.26 62.32 -22.25
C VAL A 170 13.66 62.34 -21.64
N SER A 171 13.84 61.62 -20.53
CA SER A 171 15.16 61.28 -19.98
C SER A 171 15.46 59.79 -20.22
N PRO A 172 16.72 59.39 -20.47
CA PRO A 172 17.10 57.98 -20.63
C PRO A 172 16.70 57.11 -19.42
N ALA A 173 16.74 57.67 -18.21
CA ALA A 173 16.35 56.96 -16.99
C ALA A 173 14.83 56.73 -16.91
N LEU A 174 14.02 57.71 -17.32
CA LEU A 174 12.56 57.57 -17.38
C LEU A 174 12.13 56.55 -18.42
N ALA A 175 12.75 56.57 -19.61
CA ALA A 175 12.50 55.58 -20.66
C ALA A 175 12.82 54.15 -20.20
N SER A 176 13.96 53.96 -19.51
CA SER A 176 14.34 52.65 -18.96
C SER A 176 13.38 52.16 -17.88
N ARG A 177 12.92 53.04 -16.97
CA ARG A 177 11.97 52.66 -15.92
C ARG A 177 10.59 52.31 -16.48
N LEU A 178 10.11 53.06 -17.47
CA LEU A 178 8.86 52.80 -18.17
C LEU A 178 8.89 51.42 -18.86
N GLN A 179 9.94 51.14 -19.63
CA GLN A 179 10.11 49.85 -20.29
C GLN A 179 10.17 48.68 -19.29
N ALA A 180 10.81 48.87 -18.14
CA ALA A 180 10.82 47.87 -17.07
C ALA A 180 9.43 47.65 -16.46
N ALA A 181 8.66 48.72 -16.21
CA ALA A 181 7.31 48.64 -15.66
C ALA A 181 6.33 47.98 -16.65
N GLU A 182 6.40 48.31 -17.93
CA GLU A 182 5.62 47.69 -19.00
C GLU A 182 5.95 46.20 -19.14
N SER A 183 7.23 45.84 -19.03
CA SER A 183 7.67 44.44 -19.08
C SER A 183 7.15 43.64 -17.87
N GLU A 184 7.20 44.21 -16.67
CA GLU A 184 6.63 43.58 -15.47
C GLU A 184 5.11 43.40 -15.61
N LEU A 185 4.41 44.42 -16.12
CA LEU A 185 2.97 44.36 -16.34
C LEU A 185 2.60 43.30 -17.40
N ALA A 186 3.36 43.20 -18.49
CA ALA A 186 3.16 42.16 -19.51
C ALA A 186 3.34 40.74 -18.93
N VAL A 187 4.32 40.54 -18.06
CA VAL A 187 4.52 39.27 -17.35
C VAL A 187 3.36 39.00 -16.39
N LEU A 188 2.92 40.01 -15.62
CA LEU A 188 1.83 39.88 -14.65
C LEU A 188 0.45 39.70 -15.30
N GLN A 189 0.23 40.20 -16.52
CA GLN A 189 -1.02 40.06 -17.27
C GLN A 189 -1.06 38.85 -18.20
N SER A 190 0.10 38.23 -18.47
CA SER A 190 0.15 36.99 -19.24
C SER A 190 -0.83 35.97 -18.62
N PRO A 191 -1.71 35.34 -19.42
CA PRO A 191 -2.68 34.37 -18.92
C PRO A 191 -1.93 33.15 -18.38
N SER A 192 -1.50 33.24 -17.12
CA SER A 192 -0.97 32.11 -16.39
C SER A 192 -2.12 31.15 -16.16
N GLN A 193 -1.95 29.92 -16.63
CA GLN A 193 -2.95 28.85 -16.58
C GLN A 193 -3.51 28.60 -15.17
N GLU A 194 -2.82 29.06 -14.12
CA GLU A 194 -3.23 28.96 -12.73
C GLU A 194 -4.45 29.83 -12.38
N ARG A 195 -4.68 30.96 -13.06
CA ARG A 195 -5.75 31.92 -12.69
C ARG A 195 -7.17 31.47 -13.07
N HIS A 196 -7.33 30.61 -14.07
CA HIS A 196 -8.65 30.19 -14.60
C HIS A 196 -9.10 28.80 -14.16
N GLN A 197 -8.36 28.11 -13.29
CA GLN A 197 -8.65 26.71 -12.93
C GLN A 197 -9.42 26.44 -11.62
N PRO A 198 -9.83 27.40 -10.76
CA PRO A 198 -10.47 27.02 -9.49
C PRO A 198 -11.82 26.31 -9.70
N GLU A 199 -12.64 26.74 -10.66
CA GLU A 199 -13.95 26.11 -10.93
C GLU A 199 -13.84 24.73 -11.60
N LEU A 200 -12.89 24.57 -12.55
CA LEU A 200 -12.63 23.30 -13.23
C LEU A 200 -12.05 22.25 -12.27
N LYS A 201 -11.16 22.65 -11.35
CA LYS A 201 -10.67 21.78 -10.27
C LYS A 201 -11.81 21.36 -9.35
N MET A 202 -12.70 22.27 -8.99
CA MET A 202 -13.85 21.97 -8.13
C MET A 202 -14.83 20.97 -8.77
N ARG A 203 -15.10 21.09 -10.08
CA ARG A 203 -15.96 20.16 -10.83
C ARG A 203 -15.33 18.78 -11.04
N SER A 204 -14.01 18.72 -11.23
CA SER A 204 -13.22 17.48 -11.25
C SER A 204 -13.29 16.73 -9.91
N MET A 205 -13.49 17.46 -8.81
CA MET A 205 -13.40 16.93 -7.46
C MET A 205 -14.73 16.46 -6.85
N ALA A 206 -15.88 16.95 -7.33
CA ALA A 206 -17.18 16.29 -7.07
C ALA A 206 -17.18 14.83 -7.57
N ASN A 207 -16.28 14.49 -8.50
CA ASN A 207 -16.04 13.12 -8.95
C ASN A 207 -14.99 12.37 -8.11
N ILE A 208 -14.37 12.92 -7.05
CA ILE A 208 -13.35 12.18 -6.27
C ILE A 208 -13.94 10.95 -5.60
N VAL A 209 -15.09 11.08 -4.93
CA VAL A 209 -15.74 9.93 -4.28
C VAL A 209 -16.14 8.88 -5.33
N ALA A 210 -16.67 9.32 -6.48
CA ALA A 210 -16.98 8.41 -7.59
C ALA A 210 -15.72 7.73 -8.15
N ARG A 211 -14.63 8.47 -8.35
CA ARG A 211 -13.34 7.93 -8.82
C ARG A 211 -12.71 7.00 -7.78
N TYR A 212 -12.84 7.31 -6.50
CA TYR A 212 -12.37 6.48 -5.41
C TYR A 212 -13.13 5.15 -5.36
N ARG A 213 -14.46 5.19 -5.51
CA ARG A 213 -15.27 3.97 -5.68
C ARG A 213 -14.85 3.16 -6.90
N THR A 214 -14.70 3.79 -8.07
CA THR A 214 -14.22 3.10 -9.28
C THR A 214 -12.81 2.53 -9.10
N MET A 215 -11.94 3.20 -8.35
CA MET A 215 -10.60 2.71 -8.04
C MET A 215 -10.64 1.46 -7.15
N LEU A 216 -11.58 1.42 -6.20
CA LEU A 216 -11.79 0.26 -5.32
C LEU A 216 -12.49 -0.91 -6.00
N GLU A 217 -13.35 -0.63 -6.98
CA GLU A 217 -13.94 -1.65 -7.86
C GLU A 217 -12.85 -2.38 -8.66
N ASN A 218 -11.85 -1.63 -9.17
CA ASN A 218 -10.71 -2.16 -9.92
C ASN A 218 -9.47 -2.42 -9.04
N LEU A 219 -9.67 -2.62 -7.74
CA LEU A 219 -8.57 -2.77 -6.78
C LEU A 219 -7.68 -3.98 -7.11
N ASP A 220 -8.26 -5.06 -7.61
CA ASP A 220 -7.56 -6.26 -8.04
C ASP A 220 -6.56 -6.00 -9.19
N GLU A 221 -6.95 -5.23 -10.20
CA GLU A 221 -6.08 -4.86 -11.32
C GLU A 221 -4.94 -3.92 -10.88
N ILE A 222 -5.24 -2.96 -10.00
CA ILE A 222 -4.25 -2.02 -9.46
C ILE A 222 -3.22 -2.76 -8.61
N LEU A 223 -3.68 -3.63 -7.71
CA LEU A 223 -2.80 -4.43 -6.84
C LEU A 223 -1.97 -5.44 -7.65
N ALA A 224 -2.42 -5.84 -8.85
CA ALA A 224 -1.63 -6.69 -9.74
C ALA A 224 -0.43 -5.98 -10.38
N THR A 225 -0.39 -4.65 -10.38
CA THR A 225 0.72 -3.86 -10.97
C THR A 225 1.98 -3.93 -10.13
N ASP A 226 1.85 -3.87 -8.79
CA ASP A 226 2.94 -4.04 -7.83
C ASP A 226 2.51 -5.00 -6.71
N LEU A 227 2.70 -6.29 -6.98
CA LEU A 227 2.24 -7.37 -6.09
C LEU A 227 3.00 -7.43 -4.77
N ASP A 228 4.26 -7.02 -4.72
CA ASP A 228 5.04 -7.10 -3.48
C ASP A 228 4.56 -6.03 -2.51
N ARG A 229 4.38 -4.80 -2.98
CA ARG A 229 3.78 -3.71 -2.20
C ARG A 229 2.32 -4.01 -1.84
N ALA A 230 1.54 -4.55 -2.78
CA ALA A 230 0.16 -4.96 -2.50
C ALA A 230 0.08 -5.97 -1.35
N LYS A 231 0.96 -6.97 -1.33
CA LYS A 231 0.99 -7.98 -0.26
C LYS A 231 1.38 -7.41 1.09
N GLU A 232 2.28 -6.43 1.12
CA GLU A 232 2.66 -5.74 2.34
C GLU A 232 1.46 -5.00 2.95
N LEU A 233 0.80 -4.16 2.14
CA LEU A 233 -0.41 -3.44 2.56
C LEU A 233 -1.55 -4.39 2.97
N LEU A 234 -1.76 -5.47 2.22
CA LEU A 234 -2.78 -6.46 2.56
C LEU A 234 -2.48 -7.18 3.89
N ARG A 235 -1.20 -7.37 4.26
CA ARG A 235 -0.85 -7.93 5.58
C ARG A 235 -1.08 -6.93 6.70
N GLU A 236 -0.89 -5.65 6.42
CA GLU A 236 -1.14 -4.57 7.38
C GLU A 236 -2.63 -4.49 7.70
N ILE A 237 -3.48 -4.46 6.68
CA ILE A 237 -4.94 -4.39 6.79
C ILE A 237 -5.52 -5.70 7.35
N LEU A 238 -5.22 -6.84 6.73
CA LEU A 238 -5.88 -8.12 7.07
C LEU A 238 -5.26 -8.87 8.26
N GLY A 239 -4.15 -8.38 8.82
CA GLY A 239 -3.56 -8.94 10.04
C GLY A 239 -3.18 -10.43 9.97
N CYS A 240 -2.56 -10.88 8.88
CA CYS A 240 -2.18 -12.30 8.67
C CYS A 240 -3.38 -13.29 8.73
N PRO A 241 -4.24 -13.29 7.71
CA PRO A 241 -5.41 -14.16 7.65
C PRO A 241 -5.06 -15.66 7.76
N VAL A 242 -5.83 -16.41 8.54
CA VAL A 242 -5.62 -17.84 8.82
C VAL A 242 -6.69 -18.68 8.13
N MET A 243 -6.28 -19.59 7.26
CA MET A 243 -7.17 -20.51 6.54
C MET A 243 -7.31 -21.84 7.29
N GLU A 244 -8.55 -22.22 7.58
CA GLU A 244 -8.92 -23.40 8.37
C GLU A 244 -9.89 -24.30 7.60
N LYS A 245 -10.01 -25.55 8.04
CA LYS A 245 -10.91 -26.53 7.45
C LYS A 245 -11.62 -27.33 8.54
N ASP A 246 -12.94 -27.51 8.44
CA ASP A 246 -13.70 -28.36 9.36
C ASP A 246 -13.54 -29.86 9.03
N ALA A 247 -14.14 -30.68 9.89
CA ALA A 247 -14.24 -32.12 9.71
C ALA A 247 -15.06 -32.52 8.46
N GLU A 248 -15.98 -31.68 8.00
CA GLU A 248 -16.89 -31.96 6.87
C GLU A 248 -16.28 -31.62 5.51
N GLY A 249 -15.27 -30.77 5.44
CA GLY A 249 -14.66 -30.36 4.19
C GLY A 249 -14.62 -28.86 3.93
N HIS A 250 -15.39 -28.05 4.67
CA HIS A 250 -15.54 -26.63 4.43
C HIS A 250 -14.30 -25.87 4.84
N VAL A 251 -14.00 -24.82 4.08
CA VAL A 251 -12.85 -23.95 4.31
C VAL A 251 -13.35 -22.55 4.62
N TRP A 252 -12.80 -21.94 5.66
CA TRP A 252 -13.02 -20.52 5.98
C TRP A 252 -11.69 -19.85 6.31
N VAL A 253 -11.71 -18.52 6.35
CA VAL A 253 -10.56 -17.69 6.70
C VAL A 253 -10.92 -16.84 7.91
N THR A 254 -10.11 -16.94 8.95
CA THR A 254 -10.21 -16.14 10.17
C THR A 254 -9.26 -14.94 10.06
N LEU A 255 -9.76 -13.75 10.34
CA LEU A 255 -8.97 -12.51 10.41
C LEU A 255 -8.61 -12.22 11.86
N ASP A 256 -7.45 -11.60 12.10
CA ASP A 256 -7.05 -11.20 13.45
C ASP A 256 -7.93 -10.05 13.95
N LYS A 257 -8.57 -10.26 15.11
CA LYS A 257 -9.60 -9.37 15.64
C LYS A 257 -9.05 -8.01 16.06
N GLU A 258 -7.80 -7.93 16.51
CA GLU A 258 -7.21 -6.67 16.98
C GLU A 258 -6.97 -5.68 15.83
N LYS A 259 -6.64 -6.17 14.63
CA LYS A 259 -6.42 -5.31 13.44
C LYS A 259 -7.69 -4.99 12.67
N ALA A 260 -8.66 -5.91 12.66
CA ALA A 260 -10.03 -5.60 12.21
C ALA A 260 -10.73 -4.58 13.14
N SER A 261 -10.30 -4.49 14.41
CA SER A 261 -10.85 -3.52 15.38
C SER A 261 -10.11 -2.17 15.40
N MET A 262 -8.94 -2.04 14.77
CA MET A 262 -8.15 -0.81 14.80
C MET A 262 -8.84 0.36 14.04
N LEU A 263 -9.96 0.08 13.36
CA LEU A 263 -10.80 1.03 12.64
C LEU A 263 -12.28 1.04 13.11
N SER A 264 -12.63 0.33 14.20
CA SER A 264 -13.97 0.38 14.78
C SER A 264 -13.92 0.63 16.29
N HIS A 265 -14.17 1.89 16.68
CA HIS A 265 -14.54 2.19 18.05
C HIS A 265 -15.93 1.58 18.31
N GLU A 266 -15.98 0.68 19.30
CA GLU A 266 -17.17 0.11 19.95
C GLU A 266 -18.15 -0.69 19.07
N ALA A 267 -17.92 -2.00 19.00
CA ALA A 267 -19.01 -2.97 19.06
C ALA A 267 -18.54 -4.32 19.63
N ASP A 268 -18.73 -4.50 20.93
CA ASP A 268 -18.82 -5.82 21.55
C ASP A 268 -19.99 -6.59 20.92
N SER A 269 -19.68 -7.57 20.07
CA SER A 269 -20.35 -8.87 20.05
C SER A 269 -19.74 -9.76 18.97
N ALA A 270 -19.19 -10.90 19.39
CA ALA A 270 -18.96 -12.10 18.61
C ALA A 270 -19.07 -11.99 17.06
N PHE A 271 -18.06 -11.44 16.38
CA PHE A 271 -17.91 -11.59 14.93
C PHE A 271 -17.46 -13.02 14.57
N GLY A 272 -18.38 -13.97 14.70
CA GLY A 272 -18.32 -15.26 14.04
C GLY A 272 -18.94 -15.13 12.65
N CYS A 273 -18.21 -14.57 11.69
CA CYS A 273 -18.72 -14.41 10.33
C CYS A 273 -18.42 -15.68 9.50
N GLY A 274 -19.18 -16.73 9.76
CA GLY A 274 -19.18 -17.99 9.01
C GLY A 274 -19.79 -17.80 7.62
N GLY A 275 -19.00 -17.30 6.67
CA GLY A 275 -19.31 -17.38 5.25
C GLY A 275 -18.58 -18.55 4.62
N ARG A 276 -19.30 -19.61 4.24
CA ARG A 276 -18.79 -20.74 3.44
C ARG A 276 -18.14 -20.21 2.16
N ILE A 277 -16.91 -20.63 1.86
CA ILE A 277 -16.24 -20.43 0.56
C ILE A 277 -16.65 -21.55 -0.41
#